data_AF-A0A3D6AQ01-F1
#
_entry.id   AF-A0A3D6AQ01-F1
#
_cell.length_a   1.000
_cell.length_b   1.000
_cell.length_c   1.000
_cell.angle_alpha   90.00
_cell.angle_beta   90.00
_cell.angle_gamma   90.00
#
_symmetry.space_group_name_H-M   'P 1'
#
loop_
_entity.id
_entity.type
_entity.pdbx_description
1 polymer ?
#
loop_
_entity_poly.entity_id
_entity_poly.type
_entity_poly.pdbx_seq_one_letter_code
_entity_poly.pdbx_strand_id
1 'polypeptide(L)'
;MNITRTISEKVAEKMVAPIGAKILSLIEERTDLANKSVSDTLPKDLKECFEKYKSTFQKASCATLCNGRHEVRVDGLSYFPASTTWYPHVEVGSQIIERIDKLRLKIDKLKEEKEKTYNSIVSTLLSLRTFKRVQEQFSDAYEYLKEYENVSTSIPSLPIDDILSTIKKYK
;
A
#
# COMPACT_ATOMS: atom_id res chain seq x y z
N MET A 1 0.36 20.08 25.72
CA MET A 1 -0.21 18.72 25.60
C MET A 1 0.93 17.70 25.43
N ASN A 2 0.77 16.45 25.88
CA ASN A 2 1.77 15.40 25.66
C ASN A 2 1.38 14.59 24.41
N ILE A 3 2.38 14.13 23.66
CA ILE A 3 2.17 13.32 22.47
C ILE A 3 1.95 11.88 22.92
N THR A 4 0.78 11.33 22.59
CA THR A 4 0.47 9.91 22.80
C THR A 4 0.99 9.08 21.63
N ARG A 5 1.23 7.78 21.88
CA ARG A 5 1.64 6.83 20.83
C ARG A 5 0.69 6.83 19.62
N THR A 6 -0.61 6.90 19.88
CA THR A 6 -1.64 6.96 18.83
C THR A 6 -1.55 8.19 17.94
N ILE A 7 -1.16 9.35 18.50
CA ILE A 7 -0.94 10.57 17.72
C ILE A 7 0.34 10.43 16.90
N SER A 8 1.42 9.89 17.49
CA SER A 8 2.67 9.63 16.77
C SER A 8 2.49 8.70 15.58
N GLU A 9 1.72 7.62 15.74
CA GLU A 9 1.44 6.65 14.68
C GLU A 9 0.69 7.29 13.51
N LYS A 10 -0.36 8.09 13.79
CA LYS A 10 -1.12 8.81 12.75
C LYS A 10 -0.29 9.84 12.00
N VAL A 11 0.61 10.54 12.70
CA VAL A 11 1.52 11.52 12.07
C VAL A 11 2.54 10.79 11.20
N ALA A 12 3.13 9.71 11.70
CA ALA A 12 4.07 8.90 10.94
C ALA A 12 3.43 8.30 9.68
N GLU A 13 2.16 7.88 9.73
CA GLU A 13 1.42 7.44 8.54
C GLU A 13 1.33 8.53 7.47
N LYS A 14 0.99 9.76 7.85
CA LYS A 14 0.92 10.91 6.92
C LYS A 14 2.29 11.25 6.33
N MET A 15 3.35 11.25 7.15
CA MET A 15 4.70 11.60 6.70
C MET A 15 5.30 10.56 5.74
N VAL A 16 4.93 9.29 5.90
CA VAL A 16 5.44 8.19 5.06
C VAL A 16 4.51 7.91 3.86
N ALA A 17 3.39 8.62 3.75
CA ALA A 17 2.46 8.53 2.62
C ALA A 17 3.13 8.75 1.24
N PRO A 18 4.08 9.69 1.05
CA PRO A 18 4.77 9.85 -0.23
C PRO A 18 5.58 8.62 -0.65
N ILE A 19 6.22 7.95 0.32
CA ILE A 19 6.95 6.69 0.05
C ILE A 19 5.95 5.59 -0.32
N GLY A 20 4.80 5.54 0.35
CA GLY A 20 3.69 4.66 -0.01
C GLY A 20 3.18 4.88 -1.44
N ALA A 21 2.96 6.13 -1.84
CA ALA A 21 2.52 6.47 -3.18
C ALA A 21 3.54 6.06 -4.25
N LYS A 22 4.84 6.25 -3.97
CA LYS A 22 5.92 5.80 -4.86
C LYS A 22 5.96 4.27 -5.01
N ILE A 23 5.73 3.53 -3.92
CA ILE A 23 5.61 2.07 -3.96
C ILE A 23 4.45 1.64 -4.86
N LEU A 24 3.27 2.26 -4.72
CA LEU A 24 2.10 1.97 -5.55
C LEU A 24 2.38 2.24 -7.03
N SER A 25 2.96 3.39 -7.36
CA SER A 25 3.35 3.74 -8.74
C SER A 25 4.30 2.70 -9.36
N LEU A 26 5.27 2.18 -8.60
CA LEU A 26 6.18 1.13 -9.09
C LEU A 26 5.49 -0.24 -9.24
N ILE A 27 4.50 -0.54 -8.39
CA ILE A 27 3.68 -1.75 -8.52
C ILE A 27 2.82 -1.67 -9.79
N GLU A 28 2.22 -0.51 -10.06
CA GLU A 28 1.47 -0.25 -11.29
C GLU A 28 2.38 -0.39 -12.52
N GLU A 29 3.55 0.24 -12.52
CA GLU A 29 4.54 0.12 -13.60
C GLU A 29 4.94 -1.35 -13.85
N ARG A 30 5.19 -2.12 -12.79
CA ARG A 30 5.51 -3.55 -12.88
C ARG A 30 4.37 -4.35 -13.48
N THR A 31 3.14 -4.07 -13.05
CA THR A 31 1.92 -4.75 -13.51
C THR A 31 1.62 -4.42 -14.97
N ASP A 32 1.76 -3.17 -15.37
CA ASP A 32 1.58 -2.71 -16.75
C ASP A 32 2.61 -3.34 -17.70
N LEU A 33 3.88 -3.40 -17.27
CA LEU A 33 4.93 -4.05 -18.04
C LEU A 33 4.61 -5.54 -18.23
N ALA A 34 4.18 -6.23 -17.18
CA ALA A 34 3.81 -7.63 -17.25
C ALA A 34 2.55 -7.86 -18.12
N ASN A 35 1.51 -7.04 -17.98
CA ASN A 35 0.30 -7.10 -18.81
C ASN A 35 0.61 -6.92 -20.29
N LYS A 36 1.45 -5.93 -20.64
CA LYS A 36 1.91 -5.72 -22.02
C LYS A 36 2.64 -6.94 -22.55
N SER A 37 3.55 -7.48 -21.75
CA SER A 37 4.35 -8.64 -22.14
C SER A 37 3.49 -9.89 -22.36
N VAL A 38 2.54 -10.18 -21.47
CA VAL A 38 1.58 -11.28 -21.64
C VAL A 38 0.71 -11.07 -22.87
N SER A 39 0.21 -9.86 -23.08
CA SER A 39 -0.55 -9.53 -24.28
C SER A 39 0.30 -9.76 -25.53
N ASP A 40 1.51 -9.23 -25.61
CA ASP A 40 2.36 -9.33 -26.80
C ASP A 40 2.72 -10.76 -27.17
N THR A 41 2.84 -11.66 -26.18
CA THR A 41 3.07 -13.10 -26.41
C THR A 41 1.84 -13.82 -26.98
N LEU A 42 0.62 -13.33 -26.73
CA LEU A 42 -0.61 -13.99 -27.19
C LEU A 42 -0.86 -13.75 -28.69
N PRO A 43 -1.16 -14.79 -29.49
CA PRO A 43 -1.54 -14.64 -30.88
C PRO A 43 -2.75 -13.71 -31.06
N LYS A 44 -2.76 -12.91 -32.13
CA LYS A 44 -3.83 -11.93 -32.40
C LYS A 44 -5.21 -12.60 -32.51
N ASP A 45 -5.29 -13.72 -33.23
CA ASP A 45 -6.52 -14.47 -33.41
C ASP A 45 -7.10 -14.96 -32.07
N LEU A 46 -6.22 -15.38 -31.15
CA LEU A 46 -6.62 -15.82 -29.81
C LEU A 46 -7.19 -14.66 -28.99
N LYS A 47 -6.64 -13.46 -29.11
CA LYS A 47 -7.16 -12.26 -28.43
C LYS A 47 -8.57 -11.92 -28.92
N GLU A 48 -8.78 -11.94 -30.24
CA GLU A 48 -10.09 -11.67 -30.83
C GLU A 48 -11.13 -12.71 -30.42
N CYS A 49 -10.75 -14.00 -30.41
CA CYS A 49 -11.60 -15.09 -29.92
C CYS A 49 -11.92 -14.94 -28.43
N PHE A 50 -10.94 -14.58 -27.61
CA PHE A 50 -11.14 -14.36 -26.18
C PHE A 50 -12.12 -13.23 -25.92
N GLU A 51 -11.98 -12.10 -26.63
CA GLU A 51 -12.88 -10.96 -26.48
C GLU A 51 -14.33 -11.31 -26.83
N LYS A 52 -14.55 -12.13 -27.88
CA LYS A 52 -15.89 -12.56 -28.31
C LYS A 52 -16.52 -13.60 -27.38
N TYR A 53 -15.74 -14.52 -26.81
CA TYR A 53 -16.25 -15.68 -26.07
C TYR A 53 -15.68 -15.80 -24.65
N LYS A 54 -15.53 -14.68 -23.93
CA LYS A 54 -14.91 -14.62 -22.59
C LYS A 54 -15.42 -15.68 -21.60
N SER A 55 -16.68 -16.08 -21.65
CA SER A 55 -17.26 -17.06 -20.73
C SER A 55 -16.77 -18.50 -20.96
N THR A 56 -16.33 -18.82 -22.17
CA THR A 56 -15.88 -20.17 -22.53
C THR A 56 -14.40 -20.42 -22.26
N PHE A 57 -13.61 -19.36 -22.10
CA PHE A 57 -12.18 -19.48 -21.83
C PHE A 57 -11.90 -19.59 -20.33
N GLN A 58 -10.93 -20.41 -19.99
CA GLN A 58 -10.28 -20.35 -18.71
C GLN A 58 -9.43 -19.07 -18.63
N LYS A 59 -9.53 -18.38 -17.50
CA LYS A 59 -8.93 -17.06 -17.27
C LYS A 59 -7.92 -17.15 -16.14
N ALA A 60 -6.78 -16.48 -16.31
CA ALA A 60 -5.81 -16.28 -15.26
C ALA A 60 -5.60 -14.77 -15.01
N SER A 61 -5.34 -14.40 -13.77
CA SER A 61 -4.93 -13.05 -13.34
C SER A 61 -3.52 -13.05 -12.70
N CYS A 62 -2.84 -14.19 -12.73
CA CYS A 62 -1.46 -14.35 -12.32
C CYS A 62 -0.70 -15.10 -13.42
N ALA A 63 0.62 -14.93 -13.46
CA ALA A 63 1.47 -15.58 -14.47
C ALA A 63 2.87 -15.85 -13.91
N THR A 64 3.50 -16.91 -14.39
CA THR A 64 4.94 -17.13 -14.26
C THR A 64 5.60 -16.70 -15.56
N LEU A 65 6.29 -15.58 -15.53
CA LEU A 65 7.08 -15.09 -16.66
C LEU A 65 8.41 -15.85 -16.69
N CYS A 66 8.69 -16.56 -17.77
CA CYS A 66 9.88 -17.39 -17.91
C CYS A 66 10.71 -17.08 -19.16
N ASN A 67 12.02 -17.27 -19.06
CA ASN A 67 12.96 -17.21 -20.19
C ASN A 67 13.95 -18.39 -20.09
N GLY A 68 13.40 -19.61 -20.06
CA GLY A 68 14.13 -20.88 -19.93
C GLY A 68 14.81 -21.13 -18.58
N ARG A 69 15.62 -20.19 -18.08
CA ARG A 69 16.41 -20.30 -16.83
C ARG A 69 15.94 -19.38 -15.70
N HIS A 70 15.25 -18.29 -16.02
CA HIS A 70 14.78 -17.32 -15.04
C HIS A 70 13.26 -17.32 -15.02
N GLU A 71 12.69 -17.35 -13.82
CA GLU A 71 11.26 -17.33 -13.59
C GLU A 71 10.89 -16.24 -12.59
N VAL A 72 9.89 -15.44 -12.94
CA VAL A 72 9.34 -14.39 -12.06
C VAL A 72 7.83 -14.52 -12.02
N ARG A 73 7.29 -14.67 -10.81
CA ARG A 73 5.84 -14.70 -10.58
C ARG A 73 5.28 -13.30 -10.44
N VAL A 74 4.17 -13.05 -11.12
CA VAL A 74 3.46 -11.77 -11.09
C VAL A 74 1.98 -12.03 -10.83
N ASP A 75 1.40 -11.21 -9.96
CA ASP A 75 0.00 -11.24 -9.55
C ASP A 75 -0.69 -9.93 -9.95
N GLY A 76 -2.02 -9.93 -9.97
CA GLY A 76 -2.81 -8.73 -10.22
C GLY A 76 -2.83 -8.30 -11.69
N LEU A 77 -2.58 -9.24 -12.61
CA LEU A 77 -2.67 -9.02 -14.03
C LEU A 77 -4.13 -8.91 -14.48
N SER A 78 -4.33 -8.23 -15.60
CA SER A 78 -5.61 -8.25 -16.30
C SER A 78 -5.93 -9.67 -16.76
N TYR A 79 -7.20 -10.07 -16.69
CA TYR A 79 -7.59 -11.42 -17.07
C TYR A 79 -7.21 -11.72 -18.52
N PHE A 80 -6.45 -12.79 -18.71
CA PHE A 80 -6.04 -13.27 -20.02
C PHE A 80 -6.39 -14.76 -20.21
N PRO A 81 -6.57 -15.22 -21.46
CA PRO A 81 -6.84 -16.63 -21.73
C PRO A 81 -5.60 -17.47 -21.41
N ALA A 82 -5.78 -18.52 -20.60
CA ALA A 82 -4.69 -19.40 -20.19
C ALA A 82 -5.18 -20.85 -20.07
N SER A 83 -4.25 -21.80 -20.20
CA SER A 83 -4.51 -23.23 -20.00
C SER A 83 -4.74 -23.61 -18.54
N THR A 84 -4.31 -22.76 -17.60
CA THR A 84 -4.53 -22.92 -16.16
C THR A 84 -4.80 -21.56 -15.54
N THR A 85 -5.57 -21.57 -14.45
CA THR A 85 -5.86 -20.38 -13.64
C THR A 85 -4.69 -20.02 -12.74
N TRP A 86 -3.87 -21.00 -12.35
CA TRP A 86 -2.82 -20.84 -11.35
C TRP A 86 -1.45 -20.76 -12.01
N TYR A 87 -0.90 -19.54 -12.07
CA TYR A 87 0.44 -19.22 -12.58
C TYR A 87 0.82 -19.94 -13.89
N PRO A 88 0.04 -19.76 -14.98
CA PRO A 88 0.45 -20.23 -16.30
C PRO A 88 1.84 -19.68 -16.67
N HIS A 89 2.65 -20.52 -17.31
CA HIS A 89 3.95 -20.13 -17.81
C HIS A 89 3.79 -19.33 -19.10
N VAL A 90 4.37 -18.14 -19.13
CA VAL A 90 4.40 -17.27 -20.31
C VAL A 90 5.85 -16.98 -20.63
N GLU A 91 6.28 -17.40 -21.81
CA GLU A 91 7.63 -17.14 -22.28
C GLU A 91 7.75 -15.68 -22.73
N VAL A 92 8.73 -14.98 -22.15
CA VAL A 92 9.00 -13.56 -22.42
C VAL A 92 10.49 -13.31 -22.51
N GLY A 93 10.89 -12.27 -23.25
CA GLY A 93 12.29 -11.96 -23.48
C GLY A 93 13.08 -11.63 -22.19
N SER A 94 14.38 -11.97 -22.19
CA SER A 94 15.32 -11.74 -21.07
C SER A 94 15.25 -10.32 -20.50
N GLN A 95 15.25 -9.32 -21.38
CA GLN A 95 15.28 -7.91 -20.99
C GLN A 95 14.06 -7.49 -20.18
N ILE A 96 12.90 -8.08 -20.47
CA ILE A 96 11.65 -7.77 -19.78
C ILE A 96 11.67 -8.38 -18.37
N ILE A 97 12.06 -9.64 -18.24
CA ILE A 97 12.16 -10.33 -16.95
C ILE A 97 13.12 -9.59 -16.02
N GLU A 98 14.30 -9.21 -16.52
CA GLU A 98 15.27 -8.44 -15.73
C GLU A 98 14.71 -7.08 -15.26
N ARG A 99 13.92 -6.40 -16.09
CA ARG A 99 13.28 -5.13 -15.71
C ARG A 99 12.25 -5.35 -14.61
N ILE A 100 11.40 -6.38 -14.74
CA ILE A 100 10.39 -6.74 -13.72
C ILE A 100 11.06 -7.11 -12.40
N ASP A 101 12.16 -7.83 -12.44
CA ASP A 101 12.90 -8.23 -11.24
C ASP A 101 13.62 -7.04 -10.58
N LYS A 102 14.22 -6.14 -11.38
CA LYS A 102 14.76 -4.87 -10.88
C LYS A 102 13.69 -4.01 -10.21
N LEU A 103 12.49 -3.95 -10.77
CA LEU A 103 11.36 -3.23 -10.16
C LEU A 103 10.94 -3.88 -8.85
N ARG A 104 10.87 -5.22 -8.79
CA ARG A 104 10.61 -5.96 -7.54
C ARG A 104 11.63 -5.60 -6.45
N LEU A 105 12.91 -5.68 -6.75
CA LEU A 105 13.98 -5.35 -5.79
C LEU A 105 13.89 -3.89 -5.31
N LYS A 106 13.52 -2.95 -6.19
CA LYS A 106 13.29 -1.54 -5.82
C LYS A 106 12.09 -1.39 -4.88
N ILE A 107 10.98 -2.08 -5.16
CA ILE A 107 9.78 -2.08 -4.32
C ILE A 107 10.11 -2.62 -2.92
N ASP A 108 10.83 -3.73 -2.85
CA ASP A 108 11.19 -4.35 -1.57
C ASP A 108 12.10 -3.43 -0.73
N LYS A 109 13.10 -2.80 -1.35
CA LYS A 109 13.94 -1.79 -0.69
C LYS A 109 13.14 -0.60 -0.16
N LEU A 110 12.21 -0.07 -0.95
CA LEU A 110 11.37 1.05 -0.54
C LEU A 110 10.39 0.68 0.58
N LYS A 111 9.91 -0.57 0.62
CA LYS A 111 9.09 -1.06 1.74
C LYS A 111 9.89 -1.11 3.04
N GLU A 112 11.11 -1.63 3.01
CA GLU A 112 12.00 -1.63 4.17
C GLU A 112 12.33 -0.20 4.63
N GLU A 113 12.61 0.70 3.68
CA GLU A 113 12.89 2.11 3.97
C GLU A 113 11.68 2.81 4.59
N LYS A 114 10.47 2.55 4.07
CA LYS A 114 9.19 3.02 4.63
C LYS A 114 9.03 2.58 6.08
N GLU A 115 9.25 1.31 6.38
CA GLU A 115 9.09 0.77 7.73
C GLU A 115 10.12 1.34 8.71
N LYS A 116 11.40 1.41 8.30
CA LYS A 116 12.47 2.03 9.11
C LYS A 116 12.18 3.50 9.40
N THR A 117 11.77 4.24 8.38
CA THR A 117 11.45 5.67 8.51
C THR A 117 10.23 5.89 9.41
N TYR A 118 9.19 5.08 9.24
CA TYR A 118 8.00 5.10 10.10
C TYR A 118 8.36 4.89 11.57
N ASN A 119 9.11 3.83 11.88
CA ASN A 119 9.53 3.52 13.25
C ASN A 119 10.43 4.61 13.83
N SER A 120 11.31 5.20 13.02
CA SER A 120 12.17 6.30 13.42
C SER A 120 11.35 7.57 13.77
N ILE A 121 10.35 7.92 12.97
CA ILE A 121 9.45 9.06 13.23
C ILE A 121 8.69 8.83 14.54
N VAL A 122 8.08 7.66 14.73
CA VAL A 122 7.35 7.33 15.96
C VAL A 122 8.25 7.43 17.19
N SER A 123 9.45 6.86 17.12
CA SER A 123 10.44 6.92 18.21
C SER A 123 10.86 8.35 18.54
N THR A 124 11.11 9.17 17.51
CA THR A 124 11.51 10.57 17.66
C THR A 124 10.39 11.40 18.30
N LEU A 125 9.15 11.23 17.84
CA LEU A 125 7.99 11.93 18.42
C LEU A 125 7.73 11.55 19.88
N LEU A 126 7.92 10.28 20.24
CA LEU A 126 7.84 9.81 21.63
C LEU A 126 8.97 10.38 22.50
N SER A 127 10.18 10.51 21.95
CA SER A 127 11.33 11.12 22.63
C SER A 127 11.10 12.61 22.92
N LEU A 128 10.54 13.35 21.95
CA LEU A 128 10.27 14.78 22.07
C LEU A 128 9.15 15.08 23.08
N ARG A 129 8.21 14.14 23.26
CA ARG A 129 7.15 14.06 24.29
C ARG A 129 6.11 15.19 24.28
N THR A 130 6.45 16.38 23.83
CA THR A 130 5.63 17.61 23.89
C THR A 130 5.56 18.30 22.54
N PHE A 131 4.41 18.91 22.23
CA PHE A 131 4.15 19.60 20.96
C PHE A 131 5.14 20.75 20.71
N LYS A 132 5.49 21.53 21.74
CA LYS A 132 6.45 22.63 21.65
C LYS A 132 7.85 22.14 21.19
N ARG A 133 8.33 21.03 21.74
CA ARG A 133 9.62 20.45 21.34
C ARG A 133 9.59 19.90 19.91
N VAL A 134 8.45 19.36 19.48
CA VAL A 134 8.29 18.93 18.08
C VAL A 134 8.24 20.12 17.13
N GLN A 135 7.57 21.21 17.49
CA GLN A 135 7.57 22.44 16.70
C GLN A 135 8.99 23.01 16.52
N GLU A 136 9.83 22.96 17.55
CA GLU A 136 11.20 23.47 17.53
C GLU A 136 12.18 22.55 16.78
N GLN A 137 12.04 21.22 16.90
CA GLN A 137 13.05 20.27 16.40
C GLN A 137 12.60 19.46 15.17
N PHE A 138 11.30 19.43 14.87
CA PHE A 138 10.72 18.67 13.77
C PHE A 138 9.46 19.35 13.23
N SER A 139 9.65 20.53 12.63
CA SER A 139 8.60 21.40 12.10
C SER A 139 7.64 20.69 11.14
N ASP A 140 8.19 19.82 10.29
CA ASP A 140 7.41 19.13 9.25
C ASP A 140 6.45 18.11 9.85
N ALA A 141 6.85 17.42 10.93
CA ALA A 141 5.95 16.57 11.70
C ALA A 141 4.92 17.38 12.49
N TYR A 142 5.29 18.59 12.93
CA TYR A 142 4.40 19.48 13.66
C TYR A 142 3.22 19.96 12.80
N GLU A 143 3.39 20.15 11.49
CA GLU A 143 2.29 20.51 10.58
C GLU A 143 1.13 19.51 10.66
N TYR A 144 1.44 18.23 10.72
CA TYR A 144 0.45 17.15 10.88
C TYR A 144 -0.06 16.99 12.31
N LEU A 145 0.63 17.56 13.31
CA LEU A 145 0.24 17.55 14.72
C LEU A 145 -0.71 18.69 15.09
N LYS A 146 -0.71 19.81 14.36
CA LYS A 146 -1.60 20.97 14.61
C LYS A 146 -3.07 20.57 14.68
N GLU A 147 -3.48 19.58 13.89
CA GLU A 147 -4.83 19.01 13.89
C GLU A 147 -5.23 18.44 15.26
N TYR A 148 -4.27 17.92 16.04
CA TYR A 148 -4.52 17.27 17.33
C TYR A 148 -4.38 18.22 18.51
N GLU A 149 -3.67 19.34 18.36
CA GLU A 149 -3.48 20.33 19.44
C GLU A 149 -4.80 20.98 19.87
N ASN A 150 -5.75 21.11 18.94
CA ASN A 150 -7.08 21.71 19.18
C ASN A 150 -8.18 20.71 19.58
N VAL A 151 -7.89 19.39 19.60
CA VAL A 151 -8.86 18.35 19.98
C VAL A 151 -8.93 18.17 21.50
N SER A 152 -8.74 19.26 22.26
CA SER A 152 -9.45 19.38 23.53
C SER A 152 -10.93 19.61 23.23
N THR A 153 -11.61 18.60 22.68
CA THR A 153 -13.06 18.52 22.85
C THR A 153 -13.29 18.36 24.33
N SER A 154 -13.52 19.50 24.98
CA SER A 154 -14.40 19.65 26.11
C SER A 154 -15.74 19.00 25.76
N ILE A 155 -15.81 17.67 25.84
CA ILE A 155 -17.08 17.04 26.17
C ILE A 155 -17.24 17.41 27.63
N PRO A 156 -18.22 18.25 28.02
CA PRO A 156 -18.50 18.47 29.43
C PRO A 156 -18.81 17.08 29.98
N SER A 157 -17.93 16.55 30.82
CA SER A 157 -18.21 15.30 31.52
C SER A 157 -19.49 15.55 32.29
N LEU A 158 -20.59 14.88 31.92
CA LEU A 158 -21.78 14.88 32.75
C LEU A 158 -21.35 14.38 34.13
N PRO A 159 -21.69 15.08 35.22
CA PRO A 159 -21.47 14.59 36.57
C PRO A 159 -22.00 13.16 36.67
N ILE A 160 -21.31 12.29 37.41
CA ILE A 160 -21.70 10.87 37.54
C ILE A 160 -23.17 10.74 38.02
N ASP A 161 -23.64 11.70 38.82
CA ASP A 161 -25.01 11.79 39.29
C ASP A 161 -26.04 11.98 38.15
N ASP A 162 -25.71 12.74 37.10
CA ASP A 162 -26.58 12.95 35.93
C ASP A 162 -26.62 11.71 35.02
N ILE A 163 -25.53 10.95 34.93
CA ILE A 163 -25.50 9.69 34.20
C ILE A 163 -26.39 8.65 34.92
N LEU A 164 -26.27 8.58 36.25
CA LEU A 164 -27.06 7.66 37.07
C LEU A 164 -28.54 8.04 37.11
N SER A 165 -28.88 9.33 37.14
CA SER A 165 -30.28 9.79 37.07
C SER A 165 -30.91 9.45 35.72
N THR A 166 -30.17 9.60 34.62
CA THR A 166 -30.62 9.25 33.27
C THR A 166 -30.85 7.74 33.13
N ILE A 167 -29.97 6.90 33.69
CA ILE A 167 -30.13 5.44 33.67
C ILE A 167 -31.32 4.98 34.53
N LYS A 168 -31.52 5.60 35.71
CA LYS A 168 -32.66 5.28 36.61
C LYS A 168 -34.02 5.63 36.01
N LYS A 169 -34.09 6.54 35.04
CA LYS A 169 -35.35 6.89 34.35
C LYS A 169 -35.91 5.75 33.48
N TYR A 170 -35.07 4.81 33.05
CA TYR A 170 -35.44 3.68 32.19
C TYR A 170 -35.40 2.33 32.91
N LYS A 171 -35.30 2.35 34.23
CA LYS A 171 -35.43 1.19 35.13
C LYS A 171 -36.78 1.25 35.82
#